data_AF-A0A2V9XBV8-F1
#
_entry.id   AF-A0A2V9XBV8-F1
#
_cell.length_a   1.000
_cell.length_b   1.000
_cell.length_c   1.000
_cell.angle_alpha   90.00
_cell.angle_beta   90.00
_cell.angle_gamma   90.00
#
_symmetry.space_group_name_H-M   'P 1'
#
loop_
_entity.id
_entity.type
_entity.pdbx_description
1 polymer ?
#
loop_
_entity_poly.entity_id
_entity_poly.type
_entity_poly.pdbx_seq_one_letter_code
_entity_poly.pdbx_strand_id
1 'polypeptide(L)' 'MQATNASNQIMWKQFFRDAVLELNPGIFEHKLDAAHKAIQDRMLELRSSGSADRQELIELTEAERTILFLKKQEQPK' A
#
# COMPACT_ATOMS: atom_id res chain seq x y z
N MET A 1 -8.17 -1.67 -22.84
CA MET A 1 -7.64 -0.96 -21.65
C MET A 1 -7.54 -1.90 -20.44
N GLN A 2 -6.84 -3.04 -20.55
CA GLN A 2 -6.76 -4.06 -19.48
C GLN A 2 -5.38 -4.16 -18.82
N ALA A 3 -4.30 -3.75 -19.50
CA ALA A 3 -2.94 -3.84 -18.98
C ALA A 3 -2.65 -2.89 -17.81
N THR A 4 -3.26 -1.71 -17.80
CA THR A 4 -3.09 -0.69 -16.75
C THR A 4 -3.65 -1.15 -15.41
N ASN A 5 -4.82 -1.79 -15.40
CA ASN A 5 -5.45 -2.26 -14.17
C ASN A 5 -4.67 -3.41 -13.50
N ALA A 6 -4.14 -4.35 -14.30
CA ALA A 6 -3.30 -5.43 -13.78
C ALA A 6 -1.94 -4.91 -13.26
N SER A 7 -1.38 -3.88 -13.91
CA SER A 7 -0.15 -3.22 -13.47
C SER A 7 -0.33 -2.53 -12.11
N ASN A 8 -1.45 -1.84 -11.88
CA ASN A 8 -1.75 -1.20 -10.59
C ASN A 8 -2.06 -2.22 -9.48
N GLN A 9 -2.66 -3.36 -9.84
CA GLN A 9 -2.92 -4.47 -8.92
C GLN A 9 -1.65 -5.10 -8.33
N ILE A 10 -0.57 -5.14 -9.13
CA ILE A 10 0.72 -5.69 -8.70
C ILE A 10 1.57 -4.61 -8.00
N MET A 11 1.46 -3.35 -8.42
CA MET A 11 2.33 -2.28 -7.92
C MET A 11 2.16 -2.04 -6.42
N TRP A 12 0.93 -1.95 -5.89
CA TRP A 12 0.75 -1.67 -4.46
C TRP A 12 1.37 -2.75 -3.57
N LYS A 13 1.33 -4.03 -4.00
CA LYS A 13 1.94 -5.16 -3.28
C LYS A 13 3.47 -5.05 -3.27
N GLN A 14 4.06 -4.59 -4.37
CA GLN A 14 5.50 -4.37 -4.45
C GLN A 14 5.93 -3.23 -3.52
N PHE A 15 5.26 -2.07 -3.58
CA PHE A 15 5.57 -0.95 -2.68
C PHE A 15 5.39 -1.34 -1.21
N PHE A 16 4.33 -2.07 -0.88
CA PHE A 16 4.10 -2.57 0.47
C PHE A 16 5.24 -3.48 0.94
N ARG A 17 5.61 -4.48 0.12
CA ARG A 17 6.72 -5.39 0.42
C ARG A 17 8.04 -4.64 0.62
N ASP A 18 8.35 -3.69 -0.27
CA ASP A 18 9.58 -2.92 -0.21
C ASP A 18 9.65 -2.04 1.03
N ALA A 19 8.52 -1.54 1.51
CA ALA A 19 8.43 -0.74 2.73
C ALA A 19 8.57 -1.58 4.00
N VAL A 20 7.89 -2.73 4.10
CA VAL A 20 7.96 -3.57 5.32
C VAL A 20 9.29 -4.31 5.49
N LEU A 21 10.03 -4.50 4.40
CA LEU A 21 11.36 -5.11 4.41
C LEU A 21 12.51 -4.09 4.44
N GLU A 22 12.20 -2.79 4.38
CA GLU A 22 13.25 -1.77 4.46
C GLU A 22 13.80 -1.68 5.87
N LEU A 23 15.12 -1.68 5.99
CA LEU A 23 15.84 -1.66 7.26
C LEU A 23 16.67 -0.39 7.43
N ASN A 24 16.87 0.40 6.37
CA ASN A 24 17.59 1.65 6.40
C ASN A 24 16.64 2.79 6.84
N PRO A 25 16.83 3.35 8.06
CA PRO A 25 15.95 4.40 8.58
C PRO A 25 15.90 5.64 7.67
N GLY A 26 17.00 5.96 6.96
CA GLY A 26 17.07 7.15 6.11
C GLY A 26 16.16 7.11 4.88
N ILE A 27 15.64 5.93 4.51
CA ILE A 27 14.69 5.77 3.39
C ILE A 27 13.41 5.02 3.80
N PHE A 28 13.35 4.52 5.03
CA PHE A 28 12.22 3.75 5.56
C PHE A 28 10.93 4.58 5.54
N GLU A 29 10.97 5.81 6.06
CA GLU A 29 9.81 6.72 6.04
C GLU A 29 9.30 6.98 4.62
N HIS A 30 10.21 7.29 3.69
CA HIS A 30 9.85 7.53 2.29
C HIS A 30 9.20 6.31 1.63
N LYS A 31 9.67 5.09 1.95
CA LYS A 31 9.05 3.86 1.45
C LYS A 31 7.70 3.59 2.09
N LEU A 32 7.53 3.86 3.38
CA LEU A 32 6.22 3.78 4.05
C LEU A 32 5.22 4.77 3.43
N ASP A 33 5.65 5.98 3.07
CA ASP A 33 4.81 6.96 2.38
C ASP A 33 4.42 6.51 0.98
N ALA A 34 5.37 6.01 0.19
CA ALA A 34 5.11 5.47 -1.14
C ALA A 34 4.13 4.29 -1.09
N ALA A 35 4.33 3.36 -0.16
CA ALA A 35 3.43 2.22 0.07
C ALA A 35 2.03 2.68 0.48
N HIS A 36 1.94 3.61 1.43
CA HIS A 36 0.65 4.15 1.87
C HIS A 36 -0.13 4.76 0.70
N LYS A 37 0.55 5.58 -0.10
CA LYS A 37 -0.05 6.21 -1.28
C LYS A 37 -0.53 5.17 -2.28
N ALA A 38 0.29 4.18 -2.62
CA ALA A 38 -0.08 3.14 -3.57
C ALA A 38 -1.30 2.32 -3.11
N ILE A 39 -1.40 2.03 -1.80
CA ILE A 39 -2.56 1.35 -1.21
C ILE A 39 -3.82 2.21 -1.33
N GLN A 40 -3.75 3.49 -0.98
CA GLN A 40 -4.90 4.41 -1.06
C GLN A 40 -5.37 4.61 -2.50
N ASP A 41 -4.44 4.81 -3.44
CA ASP A 41 -4.74 4.95 -4.86
C ASP A 41 -5.46 3.69 -5.38
N ARG A 42 -5.00 2.49 -4.99
CA ARG A 42 -5.65 1.23 -5.38
C ARG A 42 -7.03 1.03 -4.75
N MET A 43 -7.19 1.38 -3.48
CA MET A 43 -8.49 1.33 -2.80
C MET A 43 -9.50 2.26 -3.48
N LEU A 44 -9.06 3.45 -3.91
CA LEU A 44 -9.90 4.38 -4.65
C LEU A 44 -10.31 3.80 -6.02
N GLU A 45 -9.36 3.27 -6.79
CA GLU A 45 -9.64 2.61 -8.07
C GLU A 45 -10.66 1.48 -7.95
N LEU A 46 -10.48 0.60 -6.97
CA LEU A 46 -11.39 -0.53 -6.74
C LEU A 46 -12.82 -0.06 -6.43
N ARG A 47 -12.95 0.98 -5.59
CA ARG A 47 -14.26 1.57 -5.27
C ARG A 47 -14.90 2.24 -6.49
N SER A 48 -14.11 2.87 -7.36
CA SER A 48 -14.61 3.53 -8.57
C SER A 48 -14.96 2.56 -9.71
N SER A 49 -14.31 1.40 -9.78
CA SER A 49 -14.49 0.42 -10.86
C SER A 49 -15.81 -0.37 -10.80
N GLY A 50 -16.53 -0.34 -9.68
CA GLY A 50 -17.80 -1.06 -9.48
C GLY A 50 -17.66 -2.59 -9.37
N SER A 51 -16.54 -3.18 -9.78
CA SER A 51 -16.16 -4.56 -9.49
C SER A 51 -15.33 -4.63 -8.22
N ALA A 52 -16.00 -4.82 -7.08
CA ALA A 52 -15.31 -5.00 -5.81
C ALA A 52 -14.70 -6.41 -5.73
N ASP A 53 -13.42 -6.53 -6.05
CA ASP A 53 -12.64 -7.67 -5.57
C ASP A 53 -12.55 -7.55 -4.04
N ARG A 54 -13.45 -8.26 -3.35
CA ARG A 54 -13.55 -8.23 -1.89
C ARG A 54 -12.27 -8.73 -1.23
N GLN A 55 -11.59 -9.68 -1.86
CA GLN A 55 -10.34 -10.23 -1.34
C GLN A 55 -9.25 -9.16 -1.40
N GLU A 56 -9.10 -8.50 -2.54
CA GLU A 56 -8.11 -7.42 -2.69
C GLU A 56 -8.38 -6.26 -1.70
N LEU A 57 -9.64 -5.91 -1.45
CA LEU A 57 -9.99 -4.88 -0.47
C LEU A 57 -9.62 -5.24 0.98
N ILE A 58 -9.75 -6.52 1.36
CA ILE A 58 -9.30 -7.00 2.68
C ILE A 58 -7.78 -6.85 2.78
N GLU A 59 -7.05 -7.32 1.78
CA GLU A 59 -5.59 -7.24 1.75
C GLU A 59 -5.09 -5.78 1.82
N LEU A 60 -5.71 -4.86 1.07
CA LEU A 60 -5.39 -3.43 1.09
C LEU A 60 -5.66 -2.80 2.46
N THR A 61 -6.76 -3.17 3.12
CA THR A 61 -7.11 -2.66 4.44
C THR A 61 -6.11 -3.14 5.50
N GLU A 62 -5.66 -4.40 5.42
CA GLU A 62 -4.62 -4.95 6.30
C GLU A 62 -3.25 -4.31 6.05
N ALA A 63 -2.91 -4.08 4.78
CA ALA A 63 -1.68 -3.40 4.40
C ALA A 63 -1.66 -1.94 4.92
N GLU A 64 -2.75 -1.20 4.77
CA GLU A 64 -2.89 0.18 5.30
C GLU A 64 -2.67 0.22 6.82
N ARG A 65 -3.30 -0.70 7.56
CA ARG A 65 -3.13 -0.81 9.02
C ARG A 65 -1.68 -1.08 9.41
N THR A 66 -1.01 -1.98 8.69
CA THR A 66 0.41 -2.30 8.92
C THR A 66 1.29 -1.07 8.71
N ILE A 67 1.09 -0.33 7.62
CA ILE A 67 1.86 0.89 7.33
C ILE A 67 1.63 1.96 8.40
N LEU A 68 0.38 2.22 8.80
CA LEU A 68 0.07 3.19 9.85
C LEU A 68 0.66 2.79 11.21
N PHE A 69 0.69 1.49 11.51
CA PHE A 69 1.36 0.99 12.71
C PHE A 69 2.87 1.25 12.66
N LEU A 70 3.54 0.92 11.55
CA LEU A 70 4.98 1.13 11.40
C LEU A 70 5.36 2.62 11.49
N LYS A 71 4.59 3.50 10.84
CA LYS A 71 4.75 4.96 10.95
C LYS A 71 4.61 5.48 12.37
N LYS A 72 3.72 4.89 13.17
CA LYS A 72 3.52 5.28 14.57
C LYS A 72 4.67 4.83 15.47
N GLN A 73 5.31 3.70 15.17
CA GLN A 73 6.48 3.23 15.92
C GLN A 73 7.74 4.07 15.67
N GLU A 74 7.83 4.72 14.51
CA GLU A 74 8.93 5.63 14.17
C GLU A 74 8.86 6.98 14.87
N GLN A 75 7.69 7.40 15.38
CA GLN A 75 7.60 8.66 16.12
C GLN A 75 8.23 8.47 17.52
N PRO A 76 9.40 9.07 17.82
CA PRO A 76 9.94 9.02 19.17
C PRO A 76 8.95 9.70 20.11
N LYS A 77 8.66 9.03 21.24
CA LYS A 77 7.95 9.64 22.37
C LYS A 77 8.72 10.82 22.95
#